data_AF-A0A085LT90-F1
#
_entry.id   AF-A0A085LT90-F1
#
_cell.length_a   1.000
_cell.length_b   1.000
_cell.length_c   1.000
_cell.angle_alpha   90.00
_cell.angle_beta   90.00
_cell.angle_gamma   90.00
#
_symmetry.space_group_name_H-M   'P 1'
#
loop_
_entity.id
_entity.type
_entity.pdbx_description
1 polymer ?
#
loop_
_entity_poly.entity_id
_entity_poly.type
_entity_poly.pdbx_seq_one_letter_code
_entity_poly.pdbx_strand_id
1 'polypeptide(L)' 'MATKADDKKRRKSRKQSFKRYIYRVLKVVHSDTGIRCKAVSFMDSFMNDVLDRTSTEANHPAQ' A
#
# COMPACT_ATOMS: atom_id res chain seq x y z
N MET A 1 0.26 -19.87 41.73
CA MET A 1 -0.51 -20.04 40.49
C MET A 1 -0.57 -18.69 39.79
N ALA A 2 0.29 -18.43 38.81
CA ALA A 2 0.26 -17.21 38.02
C ALA A 2 -0.64 -17.44 36.80
N THR A 3 -1.71 -16.65 36.69
CA THR A 3 -2.70 -16.74 35.62
C THR A 3 -2.12 -16.28 34.30
N LYS A 4 -2.43 -17.05 33.25
CA LYS A 4 -1.98 -16.87 31.87
C LYS A 4 -2.34 -15.47 31.39
N ALA A 5 -1.33 -14.65 31.09
CA ALA A 5 -1.53 -13.36 30.44
C ALA A 5 -1.93 -13.61 28.98
N ASP A 6 -3.24 -13.53 28.78
CA ASP A 6 -3.99 -13.23 27.57
C ASP A 6 -3.14 -12.89 26.32
N ASP A 7 -3.28 -13.75 25.31
CA ASP A 7 -2.69 -13.68 23.98
C ASP A 7 -3.22 -12.43 23.24
N LYS A 8 -2.73 -11.25 23.62
CA LYS A 8 -3.02 -9.99 22.93
C LYS A 8 -2.36 -10.04 21.56
N LYS A 9 -3.12 -10.58 20.60
CA LYS A 9 -2.91 -10.56 19.15
C LYS A 9 -2.17 -9.27 18.76
N ARG A 10 -0.85 -9.37 18.56
CA ARG A 10 0.01 -8.24 18.24
C ARG A 10 -0.64 -7.46 17.09
N ARG A 11 -1.07 -6.22 17.36
CA ARG A 11 -1.64 -5.34 16.32
C ARG A 11 -0.61 -5.23 15.20
N LYS A 12 -0.89 -5.88 14.07
CA LYS A 12 -0.01 -5.86 12.91
C LYS A 12 0.14 -4.40 12.50
N SER A 13 1.38 -3.90 12.49
CA SER A 13 1.67 -2.54 12.04
C SER A 13 1.00 -2.30 10.70
N ARG A 14 0.30 -1.17 10.57
CA ARG A 14 -0.47 -0.85 9.37
C ARG A 14 0.53 -0.64 8.23
N LYS A 15 0.58 -1.56 7.28
CA LYS A 15 1.31 -1.36 6.03
C LYS A 15 0.76 -0.10 5.34
N GLN A 16 1.66 0.78 4.92
CA GLN A 16 1.31 1.91 4.07
C GLN A 16 0.72 1.35 2.76
N SER A 17 -0.35 1.95 2.27
CA SER A 17 -1.08 1.46 1.10
C SER A 17 -1.67 2.64 0.33
N PHE A 18 -1.61 2.55 -1.00
CA PHE A 18 -2.06 3.55 -1.96
C PHE A 18 -3.54 3.44 -2.32
N LYS A 19 -4.27 2.47 -1.74
CA LYS A 19 -5.70 2.21 -2.03
C LYS A 19 -6.57 3.47 -2.05
N ARG A 20 -6.39 4.36 -1.07
CA ARG A 20 -7.16 5.62 -1.00
C ARG A 20 -6.93 6.52 -2.21
N TYR A 21 -5.68 6.60 -2.67
CA TYR A 21 -5.31 7.41 -3.82
C TYR A 21 -5.78 6.77 -5.13
N ILE A 22 -5.66 5.45 -5.26
CA ILE A 22 -6.18 4.69 -6.40
C ILE A 22 -7.68 4.99 -6.60
N TYR A 23 -8.48 4.89 -5.53
CA TYR A 23 -9.91 5.22 -5.62
C TYR A 23 -10.21 6.70 -5.85
N ARG A 24 -9.40 7.61 -5.28
CA ARG A 24 -9.58 9.06 -5.50
C ARG A 24 -9.34 9.42 -6.97
N VAL A 25 -8.24 8.96 -7.55
CA VAL A 25 -7.88 9.24 -8.94
C VAL A 25 -8.92 8.61 -9.88
N LEU A 26 -9.28 7.35 -9.64
CA LEU A 26 -10.30 6.68 -10.44
C LEU A 26 -11.59 7.49 -10.49
N LYS A 27 -12.10 7.97 -9.33
CA LYS A 27 -13.34 8.76 -9.30
C LYS A 27 -13.26 10.08 -10.06
N VAL A 28 -12.06 10.69 -10.14
CA VAL A 28 -11.85 11.93 -10.89
C VAL A 28 -11.84 11.66 -12.40
N VAL A 29 -11.26 10.54 -12.84
CA VAL A 29 -11.12 10.23 -14.27
C VAL A 29 -12.35 9.49 -14.83
N HIS A 30 -12.93 8.57 -14.05
CA HIS A 30 -14.06 7.72 -14.41
C HIS A 30 -14.99 7.51 -13.21
N SER A 31 -15.95 8.42 -13.01
CA SER A 31 -16.86 8.40 -11.86
C SER A 31 -17.89 7.26 -11.88
N ASP A 32 -18.13 6.66 -13.05
CA ASP A 32 -19.07 5.58 -13.32
C ASP A 32 -18.44 4.18 -13.32
N THR A 33 -17.11 4.12 -13.32
CA THR A 33 -16.35 2.88 -13.46
C THR A 33 -15.81 2.40 -12.11
N GLY A 34 -16.01 1.12 -11.81
CA GLY A 34 -15.45 0.45 -10.64
C GLY A 34 -14.23 -0.41 -10.97
N ILE A 35 -13.34 -0.64 -9.99
CA ILE A 35 -12.19 -1.55 -10.16
C ILE A 35 -12.28 -2.72 -9.19
N ARG A 36 -11.92 -3.90 -9.68
CA ARG A 36 -11.91 -5.15 -8.90
C ARG A 36 -10.82 -5.10 -7.84
N CYS A 37 -11.07 -5.68 -6.66
CA CYS A 37 -10.11 -5.74 -5.55
C CYS A 37 -8.73 -6.28 -5.96
N LYS A 38 -8.66 -7.25 -6.89
CA LYS A 38 -7.40 -7.78 -7.41
C LYS A 38 -6.61 -6.73 -8.21
N ALA A 39 -7.30 -5.90 -8.99
CA ALA A 39 -6.68 -4.80 -9.73
C ALA A 39 -6.17 -3.70 -8.77
N VAL A 40 -6.94 -3.40 -7.71
CA VAL A 40 -6.47 -2.49 -6.65
C VAL A 40 -5.18 -2.99 -6.02
N SER A 41 -5.11 -4.29 -5.66
CA SER A 41 -3.90 -4.88 -5.05
C SER A 41 -2.72 -4.86 -6.00
N PHE A 42 -2.94 -5.12 -7.30
CA PHE A 42 -1.90 -4.99 -8.32
C PHE A 42 -1.35 -3.56 -8.39
N MET A 43 -2.23 -2.56 -8.44
CA MET A 43 -1.83 -1.14 -8.46
C MET A 43 -1.08 -0.71 -7.20
N ASP A 44 -1.48 -1.24 -6.02
CA ASP A 44 -0.80 -0.98 -4.75
C ASP A 44 0.65 -1.48 -4.79
N SER A 45 0.89 -2.69 -5.30
CA SER A 45 2.24 -3.23 -5.50
C SER A 45 3.02 -2.46 -6.57
N PHE A 46 2.40 -2.19 -7.72
CA PHE A 46 3.03 -1.44 -8.81
C PHE A 46 3.54 -0.07 -8.36
N MET A 47 2.78 0.66 -7.54
CA MET A 47 3.22 1.95 -6.99
C MET A 47 4.41 1.81 -6.04
N ASN A 48 4.48 0.74 -5.24
CA ASN A 48 5.65 0.48 -4.41
C ASN A 48 6.89 0.19 -5.28
N ASP A 49 6.76 -0.63 -6.32
CA ASP A 49 7.88 -0.97 -7.21
C ASP A 49 8.46 0.28 -7.90
N VAL A 50 7.58 1.18 -8.37
CA VAL A 50 7.99 2.46 -8.99
C VAL A 50 8.69 3.37 -7.97
N LEU A 51 8.18 3.44 -6.73
CA LEU A 51 8.78 4.26 -5.69
C LEU A 51 10.13 3.73 -5.22
N ASP A 52 10.27 2.42 -5.08
CA ASP A 52 11.54 1.79 -4.70
C ASP A 52 12.59 2.00 -5.79
N ARG A 53 12.21 1.86 -7.06
CA ARG A 53 13.09 2.19 -8.19
C ARG A 53 13.52 3.67 -8.15
N THR A 54 12.55 4.58 -8.02
CA THR A 54 12.84 6.03 -7.98
C THR A 54 13.72 6.39 -6.78
N SER A 55 13.47 5.78 -5.62
CA SER A 55 14.27 6.00 -4.41
C SER A 55 15.69 5.46 -4.56
N THR A 56 15.84 4.32 -5.24
CA THR A 56 17.16 3.74 -5.54
C THR A 56 17.94 4.65 -6.48
N GLU A 57 17.31 5.14 -7.55
CA GLU A 57 17.91 6.09 -8.49
C GLU A 57 18.25 7.43 -7.81
N ALA A 58 17.39 7.94 -6.93
CA ALA A 58 17.63 9.20 -6.21
C ALA A 58 18.74 9.09 -5.15
N ASN A 59 18.86 7.94 -4.48
CA ASN A 59 19.90 7.68 -3.47
C ASN A 59 21.23 7.22 -4.09
N HIS A 60 21.26 6.93 -5.39
CA HIS A 60 22.48 6.73 -6.16
C HIS A 60 22.67 7.97 -7.04
N PRO A 61 23.15 9.10 -6.50
CA PRO A 61 23.52 10.22 -7.34
C PRO A 61 24.56 9.69 -8.32
N ALA A 62 24.26 9.78 -9.61
CA ALA A 62 25.18 9.45 -10.68
C ALA A 62 26.55 10.07 -10.36
N GLN A 63 27.62 9.26 -10.47
CA GLN A 63 28.99 9.74 -10.50
C GLN A 63 29.20 10.74 -11.65
#